data_AF-A0A0C2N8M8-F1
#
_entry.id   AF-A0A0C2N8M8-F1
#
_cell.length_a   1.000
_cell.length_b   1.000
_cell.length_c   1.000
_cell.angle_alpha   90.00
_cell.angle_beta   90.00
_cell.angle_gamma   90.00
#
_symmetry.space_group_name_H-M   'P 1'
#
loop_
_entity.id
_entity.type
_entity.pdbx_description
1 polymer ?
#
loop_
_entity_poly.entity_id
_entity_poly.type
_entity_poly.pdbx_seq_one_letter_code
_entity_poly.pdbx_strand_id
1 'polypeptide(L)'
;MGTCRLRISTCSNEKIKDISFNVIRTKNLNILSLSLIKKYSISLDSLIDNEAECSRVLKIENPRSDEVLVKKCMDCCADYLELWKKELGTLKNYEIEVAFMADATPKFCKPRTIPFALRESVDKSLEAGIRSGVWETTQFNQWGTPIVAIRKP
;
A
#
# COMPACT_ATOMS: atom_id res chain seq x y z
N MET A 1 4.85 8.43 -7.35
CA MET A 1 6.03 9.31 -7.26
C MET A 1 5.53 10.74 -7.41
N GLY A 2 6.00 11.66 -6.59
CA GLY A 2 5.53 13.06 -6.62
C GLY A 2 6.67 14.00 -7.01
N THR A 3 6.35 15.24 -7.39
CA THR A 3 7.35 16.29 -7.61
C THR A 3 7.20 17.39 -6.55
N CYS A 4 8.30 17.79 -5.91
CA CYS A 4 8.33 18.87 -4.93
C CYS A 4 9.14 20.05 -5.50
N ARG A 5 8.65 21.29 -5.38
CA ARG A 5 9.41 22.49 -5.72
C ARG A 5 9.95 23.13 -4.45
N LEU A 6 11.25 23.33 -4.38
CA LEU A 6 11.93 23.97 -3.26
C LEU A 6 12.69 25.21 -3.74
N ARG A 7 12.61 26.28 -2.93
CA ARG A 7 13.48 27.45 -3.08
C ARG A 7 14.80 27.17 -2.39
N ILE A 8 15.89 27.30 -3.12
CA ILE A 8 17.24 27.12 -2.59
C ILE A 8 17.99 28.44 -2.73
N SER A 9 18.64 28.87 -1.65
CA SER A 9 19.66 29.93 -1.67
C SER A 9 21.03 29.29 -1.51
N THR A 10 21.99 29.73 -2.32
CA THR A 10 23.39 29.31 -2.19
C THR A 10 24.13 30.29 -1.28
N CYS A 11 24.98 29.80 -0.37
CA CYS A 11 25.76 30.66 0.53
C CYS A 11 26.70 31.62 -0.22
N SER A 12 27.14 31.25 -1.44
CA SER A 12 28.06 32.06 -2.25
C SER A 12 27.38 33.16 -3.07
N ASN A 13 26.06 33.09 -3.26
CA ASN A 13 25.28 34.05 -4.02
C ASN A 13 23.85 34.01 -3.46
N GLU A 14 23.40 35.08 -2.81
CA GLU A 14 22.05 35.24 -2.21
C GLU A 14 20.87 35.12 -3.22
N LYS A 15 21.13 34.63 -4.43
CA LYS A 15 20.11 34.36 -5.45
C LYS A 15 19.29 33.13 -5.08
N ILE A 16 18.01 33.35 -4.81
CA ILE A 16 17.02 32.30 -4.60
C ILE A 16 16.65 31.68 -5.94
N LYS A 17 16.72 30.35 -6.06
CA LYS A 17 16.30 29.60 -7.26
C LYS A 17 15.27 28.54 -6.91
N ASP A 18 14.26 28.38 -7.76
CA ASP A 18 13.26 27.32 -7.65
C ASP A 18 13.77 26.02 -8.31
N ILE A 19 13.74 24.91 -7.58
CA ILE A 19 14.24 23.61 -8.02
C ILE A 19 13.15 22.56 -7.81
N SER A 20 12.86 21.79 -8.86
CA SER A 20 11.94 20.65 -8.81
C SER A 20 12.69 19.35 -8.48
N PHE A 21 12.30 18.69 -7.41
CA PHE A 21 12.78 17.39 -6.95
C PHE A 21 11.76 16.31 -7.22
N ASN A 22 12.22 15.13 -7.65
CA ASN A 22 11.40 13.93 -7.69
C ASN A 22 11.43 13.26 -6.33
N VAL A 23 10.25 13.05 -5.74
CA VAL A 23 10.07 12.44 -4.42
C VAL A 23 9.78 10.95 -4.59
N ILE A 24 10.69 10.14 -4.05
CA ILE A 24 10.62 8.67 -4.04
C ILE A 24 10.27 8.21 -2.63
N ARG A 25 9.50 7.11 -2.49
CA ARG A 25 9.02 6.57 -1.20
C ARG A 25 10.09 5.87 -0.36
N THR A 26 11.32 5.76 -0.85
CA THR A 26 12.42 5.10 -0.13
C THR A 26 12.89 5.95 1.04
N LYS A 27 12.87 5.36 2.24
CA LYS A 27 13.42 5.99 3.44
C LYS A 27 14.96 6.04 3.30
N ASN A 28 15.56 7.17 3.63
CA ASN A 28 17.01 7.43 3.73
C ASN A 28 17.79 7.56 2.42
N LEU A 29 17.14 7.83 1.27
CA LEU A 29 17.84 8.02 0.00
C LEU A 29 17.67 9.46 -0.52
N ASN A 30 18.63 10.34 -0.20
CA ASN A 30 18.68 11.72 -0.67
C ASN A 30 19.66 11.84 -1.85
N ILE A 31 19.22 11.46 -3.05
CA ILE A 31 20.08 11.57 -4.25
C ILE A 31 19.85 12.90 -4.94
N LEU A 32 20.92 13.69 -5.08
CA LEU A 32 20.99 14.78 -6.03
C LEU A 32 21.55 14.23 -7.34
N SER A 33 20.87 14.50 -8.46
CA SER A 33 21.39 14.06 -9.77
C SER A 33 22.61 14.88 -10.17
N LEU A 34 23.56 14.25 -10.87
CA LEU A 34 24.75 14.91 -11.41
C LEU A 34 24.40 16.13 -12.28
N SER A 35 23.30 16.05 -13.03
CA SER A 35 22.78 17.16 -13.83
C SER A 35 22.45 18.39 -12.99
N LEU A 36 21.91 18.19 -11.78
CA LEU A 36 21.61 19.27 -10.84
C LEU A 36 22.89 19.90 -10.29
N ILE A 37 23.84 19.06 -9.89
CA ILE A 37 25.15 19.47 -9.35
C ILE A 37 25.87 20.36 -10.36
N LYS A 38 25.92 19.94 -11.63
CA LYS A 38 26.52 20.72 -12.72
C LYS A 38 25.75 22.00 -13.00
N LYS A 39 24.42 21.94 -13.08
CA LYS A 39 23.56 23.11 -13.37
C LYS A 39 23.69 24.21 -12.33
N TYR A 40 23.91 23.86 -11.07
CA TYR A 40 24.01 24.80 -9.97
C TYR A 40 25.44 25.03 -9.49
N SER A 41 26.44 24.49 -10.19
CA SER A 41 27.86 24.61 -9.86
C SER A 41 28.14 24.32 -8.37
N ILE A 42 27.55 23.24 -7.86
CA ILE A 42 27.81 22.79 -6.49
C ILE A 42 29.20 22.16 -6.49
N SER A 43 30.18 22.85 -5.89
CA SER A 43 31.51 22.26 -5.69
C SER A 43 31.40 21.12 -4.70
N LEU A 44 31.99 19.98 -5.07
CA LEU A 44 32.13 18.79 -4.24
C LEU A 44 33.59 18.60 -3.81
N ASP A 45 34.48 19.52 -4.17
CA ASP A 45 35.93 19.35 -3.99
C ASP A 45 36.26 19.13 -2.50
N SER A 46 35.63 19.92 -1.63
CA SER A 46 35.74 19.79 -0.16
C SER A 46 35.22 18.47 0.41
N LEU A 47 34.36 17.74 -0.30
CA LEU A 47 33.87 16.41 0.10
C LEU A 47 34.80 15.29 -0.37
N ILE A 48 35.54 15.52 -1.46
CA ILE A 48 36.53 14.58 -1.99
C ILE A 48 37.80 14.61 -1.13
N ASP A 49 38.15 15.80 -0.64
CA ASP A 49 39.38 16.02 0.14
C ASP A 49 39.26 15.63 1.63
N ASN A 50 38.13 15.07 2.07
CA ASN A 50 37.87 14.57 3.45
C ASN A 50 38.04 15.61 4.58
N GLU A 51 38.22 16.90 4.27
CA GLU A 51 38.36 17.97 5.27
C GLU A 51 37.02 18.61 5.69
N ALA A 52 35.93 18.31 4.99
CA ALA A 52 34.61 18.84 5.36
C ALA A 52 34.01 18.05 6.54
N GLU A 53 34.06 18.63 7.75
CA GLU A 53 32.98 18.40 8.71
C GLU A 53 31.68 18.85 8.02
N CYS A 54 30.84 17.88 7.62
CA CYS A 54 29.51 18.14 7.08
C CYS A 54 28.63 18.78 8.16
N SER A 55 28.89 20.03 8.48
CA SER A 55 28.18 20.79 9.49
C SER A 55 26.85 21.21 8.88
N ARG A 56 25.82 20.45 9.27
CA ARG A 56 24.38 20.65 8.99
C ARG A 56 23.92 20.04 7.67
N VAL A 57 23.71 18.72 7.69
CA VAL A 57 22.64 18.12 6.89
C VAL A 57 21.33 18.74 7.37
N LEU A 58 20.80 19.70 6.60
CA LEU A 58 19.45 20.22 6.80
C LEU A 58 18.48 19.12 6.41
N LYS A 59 18.16 18.25 7.37
CA LYS A 59 17.03 17.34 7.26
C LYS A 59 15.80 18.23 7.03
N ILE A 60 15.18 18.10 5.86
CA ILE A 60 13.82 18.62 5.66
C ILE A 60 12.94 17.77 6.56
N GLU A 61 12.76 18.22 7.80
CA GLU A 61 11.86 17.59 8.75
C GLU A 61 10.45 17.81 8.26
N ASN A 62 9.95 16.81 7.52
CA ASN A 62 8.61 16.74 6.99
C ASN A 62 8.32 17.94 6.06
N PRO A 63 8.29 17.78 4.72
CA PRO A 63 7.66 18.83 3.91
C PRO A 63 6.28 19.00 4.53
N ARG A 64 6.01 20.17 5.15
CA ARG A 64 4.75 20.48 5.82
C ARG A 64 3.68 19.89 4.94
N SER A 65 2.97 18.87 5.44
CA SER A 65 1.95 18.17 4.69
C SER A 65 1.13 19.25 4.03
N ASP A 66 1.11 19.30 2.69
CA ASP A 66 0.45 20.38 1.97
C ASP A 66 -0.98 20.45 2.53
N GLU A 67 -1.27 21.48 3.33
CA GLU A 67 -2.51 21.56 4.11
C GLU A 67 -3.71 21.50 3.17
N VAL A 68 -3.54 22.01 1.95
CA VAL A 68 -4.53 21.93 0.87
C VAL A 68 -4.73 20.50 0.39
N LEU A 69 -3.66 19.73 0.21
CA LEU A 69 -3.75 18.33 -0.19
C LEU A 69 -4.38 17.47 0.91
N VAL A 70 -3.94 17.65 2.16
CA VAL A 70 -4.48 16.92 3.32
C VAL A 70 -5.97 17.22 3.46
N LYS A 71 -6.36 18.49 3.36
CA LYS A 71 -7.76 18.91 3.41
C LYS A 71 -8.56 18.24 2.29
N LYS A 72 -8.09 18.29 1.04
CA LYS A 72 -8.76 17.62 -0.09
C LYS A 72 -8.88 16.11 0.09
N CYS A 73 -7.89 15.44 0.68
CA CYS A 73 -7.97 14.02 0.98
C CYS A 73 -9.02 13.74 2.07
N MET A 74 -9.09 14.58 3.12
CA MET A 74 -10.12 14.43 4.16
C MET A 74 -11.52 14.66 3.60
N ASP A 75 -11.69 15.69 2.78
CA ASP A 75 -12.97 15.99 2.11
C ASP A 75 -13.41 14.80 1.26
N CYS A 76 -12.51 14.22 0.46
CA CYS A 76 -12.78 13.01 -0.34
C CYS A 76 -13.14 11.79 0.54
N CYS A 77 -12.47 11.60 1.68
CA CYS A 77 -12.84 10.54 2.60
C CYS A 77 -14.23 10.75 3.22
N ALA A 78 -14.62 12.01 3.47
CA ALA A 78 -15.94 12.36 3.97
C ALA A 78 -17.05 12.18 2.92
N ASP A 79 -16.75 12.47 1.64
CA ASP A 79 -17.68 12.28 0.53
C ASP A 79 -18.00 10.79 0.27
N TYR A 80 -17.06 9.89 0.60
CA TYR A 80 -17.18 8.46 0.34
C TYR A 80 -17.01 7.59 1.60
N LEU A 81 -17.67 7.97 2.70
CA LEU A 81 -17.62 7.25 3.99
C LEU A 81 -17.86 5.74 3.86
N GLU A 82 -18.77 5.35 2.97
CA GLU A 82 -19.12 3.95 2.70
C GLU A 82 -17.94 3.11 2.21
N LEU A 83 -17.00 3.68 1.45
CA LEU A 83 -15.81 2.97 0.95
C LEU A 83 -14.81 2.65 2.06
N TRP A 84 -14.87 3.37 3.17
CA TRP A 84 -13.91 3.28 4.28
C TRP A 84 -14.44 2.49 5.47
N LYS A 85 -15.65 1.93 5.37
CA LYS A 85 -16.18 1.04 6.40
C LYS A 85 -15.28 -0.17 6.56
N LYS A 86 -15.13 -0.63 7.81
CA LYS A 86 -14.34 -1.83 8.15
C LYS A 86 -15.15 -3.11 7.91
N GLU A 87 -15.87 -3.17 6.81
CA GLU A 87 -16.68 -4.31 6.40
C GLU A 87 -16.37 -4.70 4.95
N LEU A 88 -16.75 -5.92 4.56
CA LEU A 88 -16.65 -6.35 3.18
C LEU A 88 -17.76 -5.70 2.37
N GLY A 89 -17.40 -5.03 1.28
CA GLY A 89 -18.36 -4.54 0.31
C GLY A 89 -18.76 -5.63 -0.69
N THR A 90 -19.97 -5.50 -1.26
CA THR A 90 -20.45 -6.39 -2.32
C THR A 90 -20.55 -5.61 -3.62
N LEU A 91 -19.95 -6.14 -4.70
CA LEU A 91 -20.10 -5.60 -6.04
C LEU A 91 -21.54 -5.83 -6.51
N LYS A 92 -22.31 -4.75 -6.66
CA LYS A 92 -23.72 -4.83 -7.06
C LYS A 92 -23.84 -4.94 -8.58
N ASN A 93 -24.88 -5.64 -9.05
CA ASN A 93 -25.25 -5.76 -10.45
C ASN A 93 -24.19 -6.41 -11.34
N TYR A 94 -23.36 -7.28 -10.77
CA TYR A 94 -22.36 -8.04 -11.51
C TYR A 94 -22.32 -9.47 -10.97
N GLU A 95 -22.49 -10.44 -11.86
CA GLU A 95 -22.38 -11.86 -11.56
C GLU A 95 -21.17 -12.44 -12.28
N ILE A 96 -20.42 -13.30 -11.60
CA ILE A 96 -19.26 -13.97 -12.18
C ILE A 96 -19.72 -15.33 -12.68
N GLU A 97 -19.64 -15.53 -13.99
CA GLU A 97 -19.79 -16.85 -14.60
C GLU A 97 -18.45 -17.59 -14.58
N VAL A 98 -18.45 -18.79 -14.03
CA VAL A 98 -17.28 -19.68 -14.02
C VAL A 98 -17.49 -20.75 -15.09
N ALA A 99 -16.80 -20.61 -16.22
CA ALA A 99 -16.83 -21.60 -17.28
C ALA A 99 -15.98 -22.83 -16.93
N PHE A 100 -16.58 -24.01 -17.01
CA PHE A 100 -15.89 -25.29 -16.87
C PHE A 100 -15.44 -25.82 -18.23
N MET A 101 -14.39 -26.64 -18.24
CA MET A 101 -14.01 -27.42 -19.42
C MET A 101 -15.12 -28.43 -19.76
N ALA A 102 -15.27 -28.78 -21.04
CA ALA A 102 -16.36 -29.63 -21.52
C ALA A 102 -16.35 -31.05 -20.92
N ASP A 103 -15.19 -31.52 -20.47
CA ASP A 103 -14.95 -32.83 -19.86
C ASP A 103 -14.87 -32.77 -18.33
N ALA A 104 -15.19 -31.63 -17.71
CA ALA A 104 -15.12 -31.47 -16.26
C ALA A 104 -16.17 -32.34 -15.56
N THR A 105 -15.70 -33.33 -14.79
CA THR A 105 -16.56 -34.20 -13.98
C THR A 105 -16.66 -33.69 -12.54
N PRO A 106 -17.87 -33.59 -11.95
CA PRO A 106 -18.02 -33.19 -10.57
C PRO A 106 -17.35 -34.18 -9.62
N LYS A 107 -16.68 -33.63 -8.60
CA LYS A 107 -16.00 -34.44 -7.58
C LYS A 107 -16.28 -33.89 -6.19
N PHE A 108 -16.85 -34.75 -5.35
CA PHE A 108 -17.04 -34.49 -3.93
C PHE A 108 -15.96 -35.23 -3.11
N CYS A 109 -14.97 -34.49 -2.65
CA CYS A 109 -13.87 -35.04 -1.85
C CYS A 109 -14.29 -35.17 -0.38
N LYS A 110 -13.85 -36.23 0.28
CA LYS A 110 -14.06 -36.40 1.73
C LYS A 110 -13.41 -35.24 2.51
N PRO A 111 -14.08 -34.68 3.53
CA PRO A 111 -13.50 -33.65 4.39
C PRO A 111 -12.22 -34.13 5.09
N ARG A 112 -11.25 -33.23 5.30
CA ARG A 112 -10.07 -33.54 6.09
C ARG A 112 -10.39 -33.51 7.58
N THR A 113 -9.80 -34.43 8.34
CA THR A 113 -9.89 -34.42 9.81
C THR A 113 -9.22 -33.16 10.36
N ILE A 114 -9.96 -32.37 11.12
CA ILE A 114 -9.47 -31.16 11.76
C ILE A 114 -9.00 -31.51 13.17
N PRO A 115 -7.76 -31.18 13.56
CA PRO A 115 -7.28 -31.34 14.93
C PRO A 115 -8.21 -30.67 15.94
N PHE A 116 -8.44 -31.30 17.09
CA PHE A 116 -9.36 -30.80 18.11
C PHE A 116 -9.10 -29.33 18.50
N ALA A 117 -7.83 -28.97 18.68
CA ALA A 117 -7.41 -27.60 19.02
C ALA A 117 -7.69 -26.53 17.94
N LEU A 118 -8.08 -26.94 16.72
CA LEU A 118 -8.44 -26.03 15.62
C LEU A 118 -9.94 -25.96 15.37
N ARG A 119 -10.71 -26.90 15.91
CA ARG A 119 -12.13 -27.08 15.56
C ARG A 119 -12.96 -25.84 15.83
N GLU A 120 -12.89 -25.32 17.07
CA GLU A 120 -13.63 -24.12 17.48
C GLU A 120 -13.28 -22.90 16.61
N SER A 121 -11.98 -22.71 16.32
CA SER A 121 -11.52 -21.61 15.47
C SER A 121 -12.05 -21.71 14.03
N VAL A 122 -12.13 -22.93 13.49
CA VAL A 122 -12.67 -23.17 12.16
C VAL A 122 -14.17 -22.94 12.14
N ASP A 123 -14.91 -23.50 13.10
CA ASP A 123 -16.36 -23.35 13.20
C ASP A 123 -16.77 -21.88 13.32
N LYS A 124 -16.06 -21.10 14.16
CA LYS A 124 -16.27 -19.65 14.27
C LYS A 124 -16.01 -18.90 12.96
N SER A 125 -15.04 -19.34 12.18
CA SER A 125 -14.73 -18.74 10.87
C SER A 125 -15.79 -19.08 9.84
N LEU A 126 -16.31 -20.31 9.85
CA LEU A 126 -17.47 -20.76 9.05
C LEU A 126 -18.71 -19.92 9.36
N GLU A 127 -19.06 -19.78 10.63
CA GLU A 127 -20.19 -18.95 11.05
C GLU A 127 -20.02 -17.48 10.67
N ALA A 128 -18.81 -16.92 10.80
CA ALA A 128 -18.53 -15.54 10.40
C ALA A 128 -18.68 -15.35 8.88
N GLY A 129 -18.23 -16.30 8.07
CA GLY A 129 -18.42 -16.29 6.61
C GLY A 129 -19.89 -16.35 6.20
N ILE A 130 -20.68 -17.20 6.87
CA ILE A 130 -22.13 -17.30 6.64
C ILE A 130 -22.84 -16.01 7.06
N ARG A 131 -22.53 -15.49 8.25
CA ARG A 131 -23.16 -14.27 8.79
C ARG A 131 -22.84 -13.02 7.96
N SER A 132 -21.65 -12.95 7.38
CA SER A 132 -21.25 -11.86 6.48
C SER A 132 -21.81 -12.01 5.06
N GLY A 133 -22.50 -13.11 4.75
CA GLY A 133 -23.07 -13.38 3.42
C GLY A 133 -22.04 -13.79 2.37
N VAL A 134 -20.79 -14.06 2.78
CA VAL A 134 -19.75 -14.56 1.87
C VAL A 134 -20.00 -16.02 1.50
N TRP A 135 -20.54 -16.80 2.44
CA TRP A 135 -20.86 -18.21 2.26
C TRP A 135 -22.36 -18.45 2.44
N GLU A 136 -22.93 -19.29 1.59
CA GLU A 136 -24.29 -19.81 1.74
C GLU A 136 -24.25 -21.29 2.13
N THR A 137 -25.22 -21.72 2.93
CA THR A 137 -25.34 -23.13 3.30
C THR A 137 -26.05 -23.88 2.17
N THR A 138 -25.48 -25.01 1.76
CA THR A 138 -26.09 -25.92 0.78
C THR A 138 -26.25 -27.31 1.37
N GLN A 139 -27.41 -27.93 1.15
CA GLN A 139 -27.68 -29.28 1.62
C GLN A 139 -27.01 -30.33 0.73
N PHE A 140 -26.94 -30.07 -0.58
CA PHE A 140 -26.46 -31.02 -1.58
C PHE A 140 -25.60 -30.30 -2.63
N ASN A 141 -24.40 -30.82 -2.88
CA ASN A 141 -23.53 -30.35 -3.96
C ASN A 141 -22.77 -31.55 -4.53
N GLN A 142 -22.63 -31.62 -5.86
CA GLN A 142 -21.82 -32.63 -6.54
C GLN A 142 -20.32 -32.28 -6.49
N TRP A 143 -20.00 -31.01 -6.26
CA TRP A 143 -18.65 -30.49 -6.08
C TRP A 143 -18.35 -30.29 -4.59
N GLY A 144 -17.17 -30.71 -4.14
CA GLY A 144 -16.76 -30.53 -2.76
C GLY A 144 -15.25 -30.66 -2.59
N THR A 145 -14.64 -29.63 -2.02
CA THR A 145 -13.20 -29.60 -1.70
C THR A 145 -13.00 -29.49 -0.19
N PRO A 146 -12.07 -30.26 0.40
CA PRO A 146 -11.86 -30.23 1.84
C PRO A 146 -11.23 -28.91 2.29
N ILE A 147 -11.72 -28.36 3.40
CA ILE A 147 -11.16 -27.15 4.03
C ILE A 147 -9.83 -27.46 4.70
N VAL A 148 -8.91 -26.48 4.67
CA VAL A 148 -7.60 -26.55 5.32
C VAL A 148 -7.49 -25.41 6.33
N ALA A 149 -7.42 -25.76 7.61
CA ALA A 149 -7.25 -24.79 8.68
C ALA A 149 -5.79 -24.31 8.72
N ILE A 150 -5.57 -23.01 8.53
CA ILE A 150 -4.26 -22.36 8.63
C ILE A 150 -4.33 -21.31 9.73
N ARG A 151 -3.45 -21.43 10.74
CA ARG A 151 -3.27 -20.38 11.74
C ARG A 151 -2.37 -19.30 11.16
N LYS A 152 -2.88 -18.07 11.09
CA LYS A 152 -2.07 -16.90 10.76
C LYS A 152 -1.34 -16.44 12.05
N PRO A 153 -0.03 -16.12 11.98
CA PRO A 153 0.72 -15.56 13.10
C PRO A 153 0.26 -14.14 13.46
#